data_AF-A0A1G1BJW1-F1
#
_entry.id   AF-A0A1G1BJW1-F1
#
_cell.length_a   1.000
_cell.length_b   1.000
_cell.length_c   1.000
_cell.angle_alpha   90.00
_cell.angle_beta   90.00
_cell.angle_gamma   90.00
#
_symmetry.space_group_name_H-M   'P 1'
#
loop_
_entity.id
_entity.type
_entity.pdbx_description
1 polymer ?
#
loop_
_entity_poly.entity_id
_entity_poly.type
_entity_poly.pdbx_seq_one_letter_code
_entity_poly.pdbx_strand_id
1 'polypeptide(L)'
;MDKNDYIEYWVKSSKNDLSSMESNFNLGNYDWALFIGHLSLEKILKALWVKNNSGTIPPKTHNLKKIADEANFPLSVDEAALLLEINDFNLEARYPDYKFDFHHKCTKEFSEGYILKIKEMHKCIVNLI
;
A
#
# COMPACT_ATOMS: atom_id res chain seq x y z
N MET A 1 8.33 -10.48 22.00
CA MET A 1 8.58 -9.83 20.70
C MET A 1 9.35 -8.57 20.96
N ASP A 2 10.53 -8.45 20.36
CA ASP A 2 11.24 -7.18 20.31
C ASP A 2 10.70 -6.31 19.16
N LYS A 3 11.26 -5.12 18.98
CA LYS A 3 10.84 -4.18 17.94
C LYS A 3 11.06 -4.73 16.51
N ASN A 4 12.09 -5.55 16.30
CA ASN A 4 12.40 -6.13 15.00
C ASN A 4 11.36 -7.19 14.61
N ASP A 5 10.85 -7.97 15.57
CA ASP A 5 9.77 -8.92 15.30
C ASP A 5 8.53 -8.23 14.69
N TYR A 6 8.18 -7.03 15.18
CA TYR A 6 7.07 -6.25 14.61
C TYR A 6 7.39 -5.72 13.21
N ILE A 7 8.62 -5.25 12.97
CA ILE A 7 9.05 -4.80 11.65
C ILE A 7 8.98 -5.95 10.65
N GLU A 8 9.56 -7.10 10.99
CA GLU A 8 9.55 -8.30 10.15
C GLU A 8 8.14 -8.81 9.86
N TYR A 9 7.26 -8.77 10.87
CA TYR A 9 5.84 -9.10 10.69
C TYR A 9 5.19 -8.25 9.59
N TRP A 10 5.36 -6.93 9.66
CA TRP A 10 4.78 -6.01 8.68
C TRP A 10 5.44 -6.14 7.30
N VAL A 11 6.77 -6.29 7.22
CA VAL A 11 7.50 -6.50 5.97
C VAL A 11 7.05 -7.80 5.29
N LYS A 12 6.96 -8.90 6.05
CA LYS A 12 6.52 -10.20 5.53
C LYS A 12 5.09 -10.13 5.03
N SER A 13 4.18 -9.54 5.81
CA SER A 13 2.79 -9.38 5.38
C SER A 13 2.68 -8.51 4.13
N SER A 14 3.43 -7.42 4.04
CA SER A 14 3.44 -6.55 2.88
C SER A 14 3.94 -7.24 1.60
N LYS A 15 5.02 -8.04 1.70
CA LYS A 15 5.56 -8.81 0.56
C LYS A 15 4.58 -9.87 0.05
N ASN A 16 3.86 -10.54 0.97
CA ASN A 16 2.81 -11.50 0.61
C ASN A 16 1.66 -10.83 -0.15
N ASP A 17 1.23 -9.66 0.30
CA ASP A 17 0.23 -8.85 -0.41
C ASP A 17 0.74 -8.44 -1.79
N LEU A 18 1.99 -7.96 -1.91
CA LEU A 18 2.55 -7.54 -3.20
C LEU A 18 2.53 -8.67 -4.23
N SER A 19 2.90 -9.89 -3.82
CA SER A 19 2.81 -11.09 -4.67
C SER A 19 1.36 -11.43 -5.05
N SER A 20 0.43 -11.24 -4.11
CA SER A 20 -1.01 -11.46 -4.34
C SER A 20 -1.62 -10.42 -5.29
N MET A 21 -1.16 -9.17 -5.23
CA MET A 21 -1.50 -8.12 -6.20
C MET A 21 -1.08 -8.54 -7.61
N GLU A 22 0.17 -8.96 -7.79
CA GLU A 22 0.67 -9.41 -9.10
C GLU A 22 -0.13 -10.60 -9.64
N SER A 23 -0.43 -11.56 -8.78
CA SER A 23 -1.23 -12.73 -9.15
C SER A 23 -2.63 -12.33 -9.63
N ASN A 24 -3.30 -11.40 -8.94
CA ASN A 24 -4.62 -10.92 -9.34
C ASN A 24 -4.60 -10.09 -10.62
N PHE A 25 -3.56 -9.28 -10.82
CA PHE A 25 -3.39 -8.55 -12.06
C PHE A 25 -3.24 -9.50 -13.25
N ASN A 26 -2.41 -10.54 -13.11
CA ASN A 26 -2.22 -11.55 -14.16
C ASN A 26 -3.50 -12.35 -14.47
N LEU A 27 -4.39 -12.49 -13.50
CA LEU A 27 -5.70 -13.13 -13.67
C LEU A 27 -6.77 -12.19 -14.27
N GLY A 28 -6.47 -10.90 -14.44
CA GLY A 28 -7.42 -9.89 -14.92
C GLY A 28 -8.30 -9.26 -13.84
N ASN A 29 -8.06 -9.57 -12.56
CA ASN A 29 -8.77 -8.98 -11.42
C ASN A 29 -8.14 -7.64 -11.04
N TYR A 30 -8.27 -6.65 -11.92
CA TYR A 30 -7.51 -5.40 -11.87
C TYR A 30 -7.84 -4.51 -10.67
N ASP A 31 -9.11 -4.35 -10.33
CA ASP A 31 -9.58 -3.63 -9.15
C ASP A 31 -9.07 -4.27 -7.85
N TRP A 32 -9.14 -5.60 -7.77
CA TRP A 32 -8.66 -6.34 -6.63
C TRP A 32 -7.13 -6.28 -6.50
N ALA A 33 -6.41 -6.30 -7.63
CA ALA A 33 -4.97 -6.08 -7.63
C ALA A 33 -4.61 -4.71 -7.05
N LEU A 34 -5.28 -3.63 -7.48
CA LEU A 34 -5.04 -2.28 -6.95
C LEU A 34 -5.37 -2.16 -5.45
N PHE A 35 -6.46 -2.79 -5.01
CA PHE A 35 -6.81 -2.85 -3.59
C PHE A 35 -5.73 -3.58 -2.77
N ILE A 36 -5.25 -4.73 -3.23
CA ILE A 36 -4.15 -5.44 -2.54
C ILE A 36 -2.85 -4.61 -2.57
N GLY A 37 -2.58 -3.89 -3.66
CA GLY A 37 -1.46 -2.97 -3.76
C GLY A 37 -1.51 -1.86 -2.71
N HIS A 38 -2.69 -1.30 -2.46
CA HIS A 38 -2.93 -0.38 -1.34
C HIS A 38 -2.57 -1.02 0.01
N LEU A 39 -3.07 -2.23 0.29
CA LEU A 39 -2.78 -2.94 1.54
C LEU A 39 -1.27 -3.25 1.72
N SER A 40 -0.60 -3.61 0.62
CA SER A 40 0.85 -3.85 0.63
C SER A 40 1.62 -2.59 1.03
N LEU A 41 1.27 -1.43 0.46
CA LEU A 41 1.89 -0.15 0.81
C LEU A 41 1.56 0.27 2.25
N GLU A 42 0.32 0.07 2.70
CA GLU A 42 -0.06 0.34 4.09
C GLU A 42 0.84 -0.42 5.06
N LYS A 43 1.01 -1.73 4.82
CA LYS A 43 1.82 -2.60 5.68
C LYS A 43 3.30 -2.23 5.66
N ILE A 44 3.89 -1.90 4.51
CA ILE A 44 5.31 -1.52 4.49
C ILE A 44 5.55 -0.15 5.12
N LEU A 45 4.63 0.81 4.95
CA LEU A 45 4.70 2.09 5.66
C LEU A 45 4.55 1.91 7.17
N LYS A 46 3.72 0.96 7.62
CA LYS A 46 3.61 0.59 9.04
C LYS A 46 4.91 -0.03 9.57
N ALA A 47 5.61 -0.84 8.76
CA ALA A 47 6.94 -1.34 9.12
C ALA A 47 7.96 -0.20 9.30
N LEU A 48 7.99 0.75 8.36
CA LEU A 48 8.84 1.93 8.43
C LEU A 48 8.48 2.81 9.64
N TRP A 49 7.19 2.97 9.93
CA TRP A 49 6.72 3.70 11.11
C TRP A 49 7.28 3.06 12.39
N VAL A 50 7.16 1.74 12.53
CA VAL A 50 7.71 1.03 13.70
C VAL A 50 9.22 1.27 13.77
N LYS A 51 9.96 1.12 12.68
CA LYS A 51 11.40 1.40 12.64
C LYS A 51 11.74 2.79 13.18
N ASN A 52 11.05 3.83 12.71
CA ASN A 52 11.40 5.22 12.96
C ASN A 52 10.85 5.78 14.28
N ASN A 53 9.90 5.10 14.92
CA ASN A 53 9.26 5.56 16.16
C ASN A 53 9.67 4.72 17.38
N SER A 54 9.45 5.23 18.59
CA SER A 54 9.74 4.49 19.83
C SER A 54 8.73 3.38 20.13
N GLY A 55 7.50 3.50 19.63
CA GLY A 55 6.42 2.52 19.80
C GLY A 55 6.41 1.42 18.74
N THR A 56 5.65 0.36 19.02
CA THR A 56 5.44 -0.79 18.11
C THR A 56 4.03 -0.86 17.53
N ILE A 57 3.14 0.06 17.92
CA ILE A 57 1.76 0.11 17.47
C ILE A 57 1.64 1.25 16.45
N PRO A 58 1.65 0.93 15.14
CA PRO A 58 1.52 1.96 14.11
C PRO A 58 0.10 2.55 14.06
N PRO A 59 -0.10 3.65 13.31
CA PRO A 59 -1.37 4.34 13.24
C PRO A 59 -2.51 3.43 12.77
N LYS A 60 -3.66 3.49 13.46
CA LYS A 60 -4.88 2.74 13.11
C LYS A 60 -5.68 3.47 12.03
N THR A 61 -5.06 3.61 10.87
CA THR A 61 -5.65 4.22 9.67
C THR A 61 -5.20 3.46 8.44
N HIS A 62 -5.93 3.66 7.34
CA HIS A 62 -5.59 3.17 6.01
C HIS A 62 -5.08 4.28 5.08
N ASN A 63 -5.01 5.53 5.58
CA ASN A 63 -4.53 6.63 4.78
C ASN A 63 -2.99 6.56 4.65
N LEU A 64 -2.50 6.16 3.48
CA LEU A 64 -1.08 5.93 3.21
C LEU A 64 -0.23 7.18 3.44
N LYS A 65 -0.70 8.34 2.95
CA LYS A 65 -0.02 9.63 3.16
C LYS A 65 0.16 9.90 4.66
N LYS A 66 -0.90 9.75 5.44
CA LYS A 66 -0.85 9.98 6.89
C LYS A 66 0.14 9.04 7.58
N ILE A 67 0.17 7.75 7.22
CA ILE A 67 1.13 6.79 7.79
C ILE A 67 2.56 7.18 7.40
N ALA A 68 2.80 7.57 6.15
CA ALA A 68 4.11 7.99 5.66
C ALA A 68 4.65 9.23 6.40
N ASP A 69 3.79 10.22 6.67
CA ASP A 69 4.15 11.39 7.47
C ASP A 69 4.53 11.03 8.89
N GLU A 70 3.71 10.24 9.56
CA GLU A 70 3.98 9.80 10.92
C GLU A 70 5.20 8.86 11.00
N ALA A 71 5.56 8.23 9.87
CA ALA A 71 6.78 7.44 9.73
C ALA A 71 8.03 8.30 9.41
N ASN A 72 7.90 9.62 9.23
CA ASN A 72 8.96 10.52 8.76
C ASN A 72 9.57 10.06 7.42
N PHE A 73 8.75 9.52 6.51
CA PHE A 73 9.21 9.16 5.16
C PHE A 73 9.34 10.43 4.30
N PRO A 74 10.53 10.74 3.73
CA PRO A 74 10.75 11.96 2.96
C PRO A 74 10.10 11.85 1.57
N LEU A 75 8.81 12.17 1.51
CA LEU A 75 8.03 12.19 0.26
C LEU A 75 8.36 13.42 -0.59
N SER A 76 8.59 13.21 -1.88
CA SER A 76 8.42 14.26 -2.89
C SER A 76 6.94 14.62 -3.06
N VAL A 77 6.68 15.73 -3.75
CA VAL A 77 5.30 16.19 -4.04
C VAL A 77 4.54 15.14 -4.86
N ASP A 78 5.19 14.54 -5.84
CA ASP A 78 4.58 13.53 -6.72
C ASP A 78 4.28 12.22 -5.98
N GLU A 79 5.19 11.79 -5.09
CA GLU A 79 4.99 10.62 -4.24
C GLU A 79 3.85 10.83 -3.23
N ALA A 80 3.74 12.02 -2.64
CA ALA A 80 2.64 12.35 -1.76
C ALA A 80 1.29 12.35 -2.49
N ALA A 81 1.23 12.89 -3.71
CA ALA A 81 0.04 12.85 -4.56
C ALA A 81 -0.32 11.40 -4.93
N LEU A 82 0.67 10.58 -5.30
CA LEU A 82 0.47 9.17 -5.60
C LEU A 82 -0.13 8.39 -4.43
N LEU A 83 0.37 8.60 -3.19
CA LEU A 83 -0.21 7.95 -2.01
C LEU A 83 -1.65 8.37 -1.74
N LEU A 84 -2.02 9.61 -2.07
CA LEU A 84 -3.40 10.08 -1.97
C LEU A 84 -4.29 9.41 -3.02
N GLU A 85 -3.84 9.29 -4.26
CA GLU A 85 -4.58 8.56 -5.31
C GLU A 85 -4.79 7.08 -4.94
N ILE A 86 -3.76 6.42 -4.41
CA ILE A 86 -3.84 5.01 -4.01
C ILE A 86 -4.78 4.80 -2.81
N ASN A 87 -5.04 5.83 -1.99
CA ASN A 87 -6.05 5.72 -0.93
C ASN A 87 -7.45 5.44 -1.47
N ASP A 88 -7.76 5.88 -2.70
CA ASP A 88 -9.06 5.65 -3.32
C ASP A 88 -9.26 4.18 -3.72
N PHE A 89 -8.18 3.40 -3.76
CA PHE A 89 -8.21 1.96 -4.02
C PHE A 89 -8.59 1.16 -2.79
N ASN A 90 -8.72 1.77 -1.60
CA ASN A 90 -9.24 1.07 -0.44
C ASN A 90 -10.75 0.82 -0.59
N LEU A 91 -11.10 -0.46 -0.79
CA LEU A 91 -12.47 -0.90 -1.01
C LEU A 91 -13.17 -1.44 0.25
N GLU A 92 -12.47 -1.58 1.38
CA GLU A 92 -12.98 -2.34 2.54
C GLU A 92 -14.31 -1.76 3.08
N ALA A 93 -14.36 -0.44 3.30
CA ALA A 93 -15.53 0.25 3.84
C ALA A 93 -16.43 0.91 2.77
N ARG A 94 -16.23 0.60 1.48
CA ARG A 94 -16.97 1.22 0.37
C ARG A 94 -18.23 0.43 0.00
N TYR A 95 -19.28 1.16 -0.37
CA TYR A 95 -20.54 0.56 -0.84
C TYR A 95 -20.35 -0.17 -2.18
N PRO A 96 -21.21 -1.16 -2.50
CA PRO A 96 -21.08 -1.96 -3.72
C PRO A 96 -21.13 -1.17 -5.03
N ASP A 97 -21.94 -0.11 -5.11
CA ASP A 97 -22.01 0.81 -6.24
C ASP A 97 -20.65 1.44 -6.56
N TYR A 98 -19.97 2.00 -5.54
CA TYR A 98 -18.62 2.52 -5.70
C TYR A 98 -17.64 1.44 -6.18
N LYS A 99 -17.75 0.22 -5.65
CA LYS A 99 -16.91 -0.91 -6.07
C LYS A 99 -17.15 -1.26 -7.53
N PHE A 100 -18.40 -1.26 -8.00
CA PHE A 100 -18.72 -1.48 -9.41
C PHE A 100 -18.15 -0.38 -10.29
N ASP A 101 -18.32 0.89 -9.92
CA ASP A 101 -17.76 2.00 -10.71
C ASP A 101 -16.23 1.92 -10.79
N PHE A 102 -15.58 1.61 -9.67
CA PHE A 102 -14.13 1.40 -9.63
C PHE A 102 -13.71 0.21 -10.51
N HIS A 103 -14.44 -0.91 -10.46
CA HIS A 103 -14.20 -2.06 -11.31
C HIS A 103 -14.24 -1.71 -12.80
N HIS A 104 -15.26 -0.96 -13.24
CA HIS A 104 -15.37 -0.52 -14.65
C HIS A 104 -14.22 0.40 -15.08
N LYS A 105 -13.66 1.19 -14.15
CA LYS A 105 -12.50 2.06 -14.41
C LYS A 105 -11.19 1.28 -14.53
N CYS A 106 -11.08 0.13 -13.88
CA CYS A 106 -9.85 -0.66 -13.81
C CYS A 106 -9.61 -1.46 -15.09
N THR A 107 -9.16 -0.79 -16.16
CA THR A 107 -8.61 -1.48 -17.34
C THR A 107 -7.21 -2.02 -17.08
N LYS A 108 -6.71 -2.89 -17.95
CA LYS A 108 -5.34 -3.40 -17.86
C LYS A 108 -4.33 -2.26 -17.85
N GLU A 109 -4.45 -1.33 -18.78
CA GLU A 109 -3.53 -0.20 -18.97
C GLU A 109 -3.56 0.75 -17.77
N PHE A 110 -4.77 1.04 -17.27
CA PHE A 110 -4.96 1.85 -16.07
C PHE A 110 -4.25 1.20 -14.87
N SER A 111 -4.52 -0.08 -14.62
CA SER A 111 -4.00 -0.78 -13.46
C SER A 111 -2.50 -1.08 -13.56
N GLU A 112 -1.98 -1.37 -14.76
CA GLU A 112 -0.54 -1.58 -14.98
C GLU A 112 0.27 -0.35 -14.58
N GLY A 113 -0.19 0.84 -14.94
CA GLY A 113 0.44 2.10 -14.57
C GLY A 113 0.57 2.28 -13.05
N TYR A 114 -0.48 1.93 -12.30
CA TYR A 114 -0.43 2.00 -10.83
C TYR A 114 0.38 0.85 -10.20
N ILE A 115 0.33 -0.36 -10.76
CA ILE A 115 1.12 -1.48 -10.25
C ILE A 115 2.62 -1.20 -10.32
N LEU A 116 3.10 -0.62 -11.42
CA LEU A 116 4.51 -0.25 -11.55
C LEU A 116 4.92 0.76 -10.48
N LYS A 117 4.11 1.81 -10.29
CA LYS A 117 4.33 2.83 -9.25
C LYS A 117 4.29 2.26 -7.84
N ILE A 118 3.35 1.36 -7.56
CA ILE A 118 3.22 0.67 -6.27
C ILE A 118 4.48 -0.17 -5.98
N LYS A 119 4.95 -0.93 -6.98
CA LYS A 119 6.16 -1.77 -6.85
C LYS A 119 7.41 -0.93 -6.62
N GLU A 120 7.54 0.19 -7.33
CA GLU A 120 8.65 1.12 -7.15
C GLU A 120 8.66 1.74 -5.75
N MET A 121 7.53 2.29 -5.32
CA MET A 121 7.35 2.86 -3.98
C MET A 121 7.64 1.82 -2.88
N HIS A 122 7.09 0.60 -3.04
CA HIS A 122 7.32 -0.50 -2.12
C HIS A 122 8.81 -0.81 -1.97
N LYS A 123 9.52 -0.94 -3.10
CA LYS A 123 10.96 -1.19 -3.14
C LYS A 123 11.75 -0.08 -2.44
N CYS A 124 11.39 1.18 -2.68
CA CYS A 124 12.02 2.33 -2.02
C CYS A 124 11.86 2.25 -0.50
N ILE A 125 10.65 1.99 0.00
CA ILE A 125 10.39 1.89 1.44
C ILE A 125 11.10 0.68 2.05
N VAL A 126 11.12 -0.47 1.38
CA VAL A 126 11.86 -1.66 1.84
C VAL A 126 13.35 -1.36 2.02
N ASN A 127 13.97 -0.61 1.10
CA ASN A 127 15.39 -0.25 1.20
C ASN A 127 15.72 0.68 2.39
N LEU A 128 14.70 1.34 2.94
CA LEU A 128 14.82 2.20 4.11
C LEU A 128 14.56 1.46 5.42
N ILE A 129 14.20 0.18 5.40
CA ILE A 129 13.98 -0.66 6.59
C ILE A 129 15.25 -1.44 6.90
#